data_AF-A0A3M1V5E8-F1
#
_entry.id   AF-A0A3M1V5E8-F1
#
_cell.length_a   1.000
_cell.length_b   1.000
_cell.length_c   1.000
_cell.angle_alpha   90.00
_cell.angle_beta   90.00
_cell.angle_gamma   90.00
#
_symmetry.space_group_name_H-M   'P 1'
#
loop_
_entity.id
_entity.type
_entity.pdbx_description
1 polymer ?
#
loop_
_entity_poly.entity_id
_entity_poly.type
_entity_poly.pdbx_seq_one_letter_code
_entity_poly.pdbx_strand_id
1 'polypeptide(L)'
;MTHVVAEPCFGCKYTDCVVVCPVECFYEGESMLYIHPDECIDCEACVPECPVEAIFHEDNLPEKWKEYKELNAEMAPKCPPITEKKEPLGPPV
;
A
#
# COMPACT_ATOMS: atom_id res chain seq x y z
N MET A 1 -6.74 -9.73 -9.47
CA MET A 1 -7.34 -9.10 -8.29
C MET A 1 -6.20 -8.64 -7.41
N THR A 2 -6.32 -7.46 -6.81
CA THR A 2 -5.21 -6.83 -6.10
C THR A 2 -5.69 -6.01 -4.92
N HIS A 3 -4.75 -5.70 -4.04
CA HIS A 3 -4.94 -4.73 -2.97
C HIS A 3 -4.43 -3.35 -3.39
N VAL A 4 -5.06 -2.31 -2.88
CA VAL A 4 -4.80 -0.92 -3.24
C VAL A 4 -4.53 -0.12 -1.98
N VAL A 5 -3.42 0.64 -1.96
CA VAL A 5 -3.15 1.64 -0.92
C VAL A 5 -3.88 2.94 -1.28
N ALA A 6 -4.75 3.41 -0.39
CA ALA A 6 -5.58 4.60 -0.59
C ALA A 6 -5.05 5.83 0.17
N GLU A 7 -5.81 6.92 0.10
CA GLU A 7 -5.53 8.23 0.71
C GLU A 7 -5.02 8.20 2.16
N PRO A 8 -5.52 7.35 3.09
CA PRO A 8 -5.08 7.40 4.49
C PRO A 8 -3.59 7.09 4.70
N CYS A 9 -2.91 6.47 3.72
CA CYS A 9 -1.47 6.25 3.78
C CYS A 9 -0.66 7.54 3.56
N PHE A 10 -1.23 8.53 2.86
CA PHE A 10 -0.55 9.75 2.46
C PHE A 10 -0.09 10.57 3.66
N GLY A 11 1.22 10.83 3.74
CA GLY A 11 1.84 11.55 4.86
C GLY A 11 2.01 10.71 6.13
N CYS A 12 1.49 9.48 6.18
CA CYS A 12 1.68 8.55 7.28
C CYS A 12 2.83 7.58 7.02
N LYS A 13 2.77 6.83 5.90
CA LYS A 13 3.79 5.87 5.46
C LYS A 13 4.39 5.01 6.60
N TYR A 14 3.55 4.29 7.35
CA TYR A 14 3.99 3.47 8.50
C TYR A 14 4.84 2.25 8.15
N THR A 15 4.66 1.71 6.95
CA THR A 15 5.43 0.57 6.41
C THR A 15 5.24 -0.77 7.14
N ASP A 16 4.33 -0.91 8.11
CA ASP A 16 4.01 -2.21 8.75
C ASP A 16 3.51 -3.26 7.76
N CYS A 17 2.82 -2.84 6.71
CA CYS A 17 2.30 -3.73 5.68
C CYS A 17 3.39 -4.47 4.86
N VAL A 18 4.62 -3.96 4.81
CA VAL A 18 5.67 -4.53 3.95
C VAL A 18 6.24 -5.84 4.52
N VAL A 19 6.27 -5.98 5.85
CA VAL A 19 6.91 -7.14 6.51
C VAL A 19 6.05 -8.41 6.46
N VAL A 20 4.76 -8.28 6.16
CA VAL A 20 3.82 -9.39 6.04
C VAL A 20 3.53 -9.79 4.59
N CYS A 21 4.05 -9.04 3.61
CA CYS A 21 3.82 -9.32 2.20
C CYS A 21 4.66 -10.52 1.74
N PRO A 22 4.05 -11.66 1.38
CA PRO A 22 4.80 -12.87 1.02
C PRO A 22 5.51 -12.79 -0.34
N VAL A 23 5.14 -11.81 -1.16
CA VAL A 23 5.65 -11.60 -2.53
C VAL A 23 6.35 -10.26 -2.69
N GLU A 24 6.56 -9.52 -1.58
CA GLU A 24 7.33 -8.27 -1.56
C GLU A 24 6.85 -7.20 -2.56
N CYS A 25 5.56 -7.17 -2.89
CA CYS A 25 4.99 -6.34 -3.96
C CYS A 25 4.71 -4.87 -3.57
N PHE A 26 5.45 -4.32 -2.60
CA PHE A 26 5.32 -2.93 -2.14
C PHE A 26 6.44 -2.05 -2.67
N TYR A 27 6.06 -0.83 -3.05
CA TYR A 27 6.95 0.15 -3.67
C TYR A 27 6.83 1.49 -2.96
N GLU A 28 7.98 2.11 -2.70
CA GLU A 28 8.08 3.29 -1.84
C GLU A 28 8.02 4.58 -2.65
N GLY A 29 6.91 5.31 -2.52
CA GLY A 29 6.80 6.69 -2.94
C GLY A 29 7.32 7.67 -1.88
N GLU A 30 7.39 8.95 -2.27
CA GLU A 30 7.80 10.03 -1.36
C GLU A 30 6.84 10.17 -0.17
N SER A 31 5.52 10.11 -0.41
CA SER A 31 4.50 10.39 0.60
C SER A 31 3.61 9.19 0.98
N MET A 32 3.65 8.10 0.23
CA MET A 32 2.87 6.87 0.50
C MET A 32 3.53 5.65 -0.14
N LEU A 33 3.00 4.46 0.16
CA LEU A 33 3.39 3.21 -0.51
C LEU A 33 2.41 2.87 -1.64
N TYR A 34 2.88 2.07 -2.59
CA TYR A 34 2.10 1.54 -3.70
C TYR A 34 2.21 0.02 -3.77
N ILE A 35 1.12 -0.67 -4.08
CA ILE A 35 1.09 -2.12 -4.32
C ILE A 35 1.13 -2.36 -5.83
N HIS A 36 2.00 -3.25 -6.29
CA HIS A 36 2.03 -3.62 -7.70
C HIS A 36 0.89 -4.60 -8.02
N PRO A 37 -0.03 -4.26 -8.95
CA PRO A 37 -1.24 -5.02 -9.18
C PRO A 37 -0.99 -6.43 -9.72
N ASP A 38 0.04 -6.59 -10.56
CA ASP A 38 0.36 -7.88 -11.19
C ASP A 38 1.19 -8.83 -10.29
N GLU A 39 1.81 -8.31 -9.23
CA GLU A 39 2.62 -9.11 -8.30
C GLU A 39 1.82 -9.49 -7.06
N CYS A 40 0.84 -8.66 -6.67
CA CYS A 40 -0.06 -8.96 -5.57
C CYS A 40 -0.82 -10.26 -5.84
N ILE A 41 -0.77 -11.18 -4.88
CA ILE A 41 -1.44 -12.49 -4.95
C ILE A 41 -2.75 -12.54 -4.16
N ASP A 42 -3.28 -11.38 -3.75
CA ASP A 42 -4.57 -11.28 -3.06
C ASP A 42 -4.67 -12.13 -1.77
N CYS A 43 -3.62 -12.09 -0.94
CA CYS A 43 -3.56 -12.87 0.30
C CYS A 43 -4.12 -12.15 1.55
N GLU A 44 -4.49 -10.87 1.43
CA GLU A 44 -5.08 -10.01 2.47
C GLU A 44 -4.22 -9.75 3.73
N ALA A 45 -3.03 -10.35 3.84
CA ALA A 45 -2.17 -10.25 5.02
C ALA A 45 -1.79 -8.82 5.41
N CYS A 46 -1.68 -7.90 4.44
CA CYS A 46 -1.30 -6.50 4.68
C CYS A 46 -2.43 -5.61 5.20
N VAL A 47 -3.70 -5.99 5.01
CA VAL A 47 -4.86 -5.19 5.39
C VAL A 47 -4.94 -4.91 6.89
N PRO A 48 -4.88 -5.92 7.80
CA PRO A 48 -4.98 -5.67 9.23
C PRO A 48 -3.74 -4.99 9.84
N GLU A 49 -2.61 -5.01 9.13
CA GLU A 49 -1.35 -4.43 9.62
C GLU A 49 -1.25 -2.93 9.39
N CYS A 50 -2.09 -2.34 8.54
CA CYS A 50 -2.06 -0.91 8.28
C CYS A 50 -2.73 -0.14 9.43
N PRO A 51 -2.00 0.67 10.24
CA PRO A 51 -2.59 1.30 11.43
C PRO A 51 -3.65 2.37 11.14
N VAL A 52 -3.68 2.87 9.90
CA VAL A 52 -4.62 3.88 9.41
C VAL A 52 -5.63 3.30 8.42
N GLU A 53 -5.72 1.96 8.35
CA GLU A 53 -6.70 1.24 7.53
C GLU A 53 -6.70 1.71 6.06
N ALA A 54 -5.51 1.93 5.50
CA ALA A 54 -5.35 2.51 4.16
C ALA A 54 -5.39 1.48 3.03
N ILE A 55 -5.44 0.18 3.32
CA ILE A 55 -5.29 -0.88 2.32
C ILE A 55 -6.63 -1.57 2.13
N PHE A 56 -7.08 -1.63 0.87
CA PHE A 56 -8.37 -2.21 0.50
C PHE A 56 -8.19 -3.22 -0.62
N HIS A 57 -8.99 -4.29 -0.61
CA HIS A 57 -9.23 -5.05 -1.84
C HIS A 57 -9.85 -4.13 -2.91
N GLU A 58 -9.47 -4.28 -4.17
CA GLU A 58 -9.94 -3.38 -5.25
C GLU A 58 -11.47 -3.29 -5.36
N ASP A 59 -12.19 -4.37 -5.07
CA ASP A 59 -13.67 -4.41 -5.08
C ASP A 59 -14.30 -3.73 -3.85
N ASN A 60 -13.54 -3.59 -2.76
CA ASN A 60 -13.96 -2.96 -1.50
C ASN A 60 -13.46 -1.51 -1.38
N LEU A 61 -12.75 -1.00 -2.41
CA LEU A 61 -12.21 0.34 -2.43
C LEU A 61 -13.35 1.39 -2.44
N PRO A 62 -13.41 2.30 -1.46
CA PRO A 62 -14.43 3.34 -1.42
C PRO A 62 -14.47 4.17 -2.70
N GLU A 63 -15.67 4.56 -3.14
CA GLU A 63 -15.90 5.30 -4.40
C GLU A 63 -15.00 6.53 -4.56
N LYS A 64 -14.82 7.28 -3.47
CA LYS A 64 -13.98 8.49 -3.41
C LYS A 64 -12.49 8.25 -3.67
N TRP A 65 -12.03 7.00 -3.57
CA TRP A 65 -10.63 6.61 -3.72
C TRP A 65 -10.41 5.68 -4.93
N LYS A 66 -11.39 5.52 -5.83
CA LYS A 66 -11.25 4.65 -7.00
C LYS A 66 -10.02 4.94 -7.86
N GLU A 67 -9.64 6.20 -7.98
CA GLU A 67 -8.46 6.64 -8.72
C GLU A 67 -7.15 6.07 -8.15
N TYR A 68 -7.11 5.67 -6.87
CA TYR A 68 -5.93 5.06 -6.27
C TYR A 68 -5.59 3.70 -6.89
N LYS A 69 -6.55 3.00 -7.49
CA LYS A 69 -6.29 1.76 -8.22
C LYS A 69 -5.31 2.01 -9.37
N GLU A 70 -5.60 3.01 -10.20
CA GLU A 70 -4.73 3.40 -11.32
C GLU A 70 -3.41 3.99 -10.80
N LEU A 71 -3.46 4.82 -9.75
CA LEU A 71 -2.26 5.40 -9.14
C LEU A 71 -1.27 4.33 -8.67
N ASN A 72 -1.74 3.28 -7.98
CA ASN A 72 -0.88 2.20 -7.52
C ASN A 72 -0.23 1.46 -8.70
N ALA A 73 -1.02 1.15 -9.74
CA ALA A 73 -0.53 0.51 -10.96
C ALA A 73 0.52 1.35 -11.71
N GLU A 74 0.33 2.67 -11.76
CA GLU A 74 1.24 3.57 -12.47
C GLU A 74 2.52 3.89 -11.69
N MET A 75 2.44 3.95 -10.36
CA MET A 75 3.54 4.39 -9.51
C MET A 75 4.41 3.24 -9.03
N ALA A 76 3.86 2.05 -8.80
CA ALA A 76 4.65 0.90 -8.35
C ALA A 76 5.86 0.62 -9.26
N PRO A 77 5.75 0.57 -10.60
CA PRO A 77 6.91 0.36 -11.48
C PRO A 77 7.93 1.50 -11.52
N LYS A 78 7.56 2.70 -11.04
CA LYS A 78 8.40 3.92 -11.06
C LYS A 78 9.10 4.17 -9.74
N CYS A 79 8.67 3.49 -8.67
CA CYS A 79 9.20 3.64 -7.33
C CYS A 79 10.18 2.51 -6.99
N PRO A 80 11.13 2.72 -6.06
CA PRO A 80 11.97 1.63 -5.55
C PRO A 80 11.13 0.63 -4.72
N PRO A 81 11.44 -0.68 -4.77
CA PRO A 81 10.79 -1.67 -3.92
C PRO A 81 11.16 -1.46 -2.45
N ILE A 82 10.27 -1.86 -1.54
CA ILE A 82 10.48 -1.83 -0.08
C ILE A 82 10.04 -3.14 0.56
N THR A 83 10.96 -3.76 1.29
CA THR A 83 10.76 -5.06 1.95
C THR A 83 10.97 -5.02 3.46
N GLU A 84 11.45 -3.89 3.98
CA GLU A 84 11.76 -3.70 5.39
C GLU A 84 11.01 -2.49 5.95
N LYS A 85 10.61 -2.59 7.23
CA LYS A 85 9.97 -1.50 7.96
C LYS A 85 10.94 -0.32 8.14
N LYS A 86 10.44 0.90 7.90
CA LYS A 86 11.15 2.17 8.08
C LYS A 86 10.44 3.06 9.11
N GLU A 87 11.10 4.15 9.48
CA GLU A 87 10.50 5.17 10.34
C GLU A 87 9.31 5.83 9.61
N PRO A 88 8.12 5.90 10.25
CA PRO A 88 6.94 6.50 9.65
C PRO A 88 7.13 8.00 9.40
N LEU A 89 6.41 8.53 8.40
CA LEU A 89 6.28 9.98 8.21
C LEU A 89 5.21 10.60 9.12
N GLY A 90 4.22 9.79 9.52
CA GLY A 90 3.12 10.19 10.38
C GLY A 90 3.50 10.21 11.86
N PRO A 91 2.62 10.77 12.72
CA PRO A 91 2.80 10.69 14.16
C PRO A 91 2.78 9.23 14.63
N PRO A 92 3.36 8.90 15.80
CA PRO A 92 3.21 7.58 16.40
C PRO A 92 1.72 7.29 16.62
N VAL A 93 1.28 6.08 16.23
CA VAL A 93 -0.05 5.51 16.47
C VAL A 93 -0.07 4.72 17.77
#